data_AF-A0A9E3TYA2-F1
#
_entry.id   AF-A0A9E3TYA2-F1
#
_cell.length_a   1.000
_cell.length_b   1.000
_cell.length_c   1.000
_cell.angle_alpha   90.00
_cell.angle_beta   90.00
_cell.angle_gamma   90.00
#
_symmetry.space_group_name_H-M   'P 1'
#
loop_
_entity.id
_entity.type
_entity.pdbx_description
1 polymer ?
#
loop_
_entity_poly.entity_id
_entity_poly.type
_entity_poly.pdbx_seq_one_letter_code
_entity_poly.pdbx_strand_id
1 'polypeptide(L)'
;MSVKYLLTCHGDQSVEVTTADAGRTLACPCGKSVLVPTLRHIKCLPPAESSADAARPTAGWSAQQGALFAMGTVLFVGCLLGGIGVRNERAKIDTTVPQMHPDFVTLVTGEIAAFAPEQTLDLWEKLAANPLPEQRAVLPHEAANEKASQLDRIAYSLFAIAAAGLVAAVVGVVWKPQRPQRR
;
A
#
# COMPACT_ATOMS: atom_id res chain seq x y z
N MET A 1 -17.74 30.60 10.55
CA MET A 1 -16.67 31.60 10.38
C MET A 1 -17.33 32.96 10.31
N SER A 2 -17.00 33.86 11.23
CA SER A 2 -17.60 35.20 11.31
C SER A 2 -16.81 36.18 10.45
N VAL A 3 -17.46 36.76 9.43
CA VAL A 3 -16.89 37.83 8.60
C VAL A 3 -16.77 39.10 9.46
N LYS A 4 -15.60 39.73 9.41
CA LYS A 4 -15.31 40.98 10.13
C LYS A 4 -15.41 42.16 9.16
N TYR A 5 -16.01 43.25 9.61
CA TYR A 5 -16.22 44.47 8.84
C TYR A 5 -15.52 45.64 9.52
N LEU A 6 -15.06 46.62 8.75
CA LEU A 6 -14.45 47.84 9.30
C LEU A 6 -15.49 48.96 9.37
N LEU A 7 -15.73 49.46 10.59
CA LEU A 7 -16.55 50.64 10.84
C LEU A 7 -15.63 51.83 11.10
N THR A 8 -15.80 52.92 10.35
CA THR A 8 -15.09 54.17 10.60
C THR A 8 -15.66 54.88 11.82
N CYS A 9 -14.79 55.26 12.76
CA CYS A 9 -15.17 56.00 13.96
C CYS A 9 -15.08 57.52 13.70
N HIS A 10 -15.56 58.34 14.65
CA HIS A 10 -15.53 59.82 14.56
C HIS A 10 -14.11 60.44 14.60
N GLY A 11 -13.06 59.64 14.73
CA GLY A 11 -11.68 60.00 14.39
C GLY A 11 -11.18 59.00 13.36
N ASP A 12 -10.08 59.29 12.66
CA ASP A 12 -9.52 58.49 11.56
C ASP A 12 -9.10 57.04 11.90
N GLN A 13 -9.60 56.51 13.02
CA GLN A 13 -9.44 55.14 13.49
C GLN A 13 -10.64 54.28 13.06
N SER A 14 -10.35 53.08 12.58
CA SER A 14 -11.34 52.06 12.24
C SER A 14 -11.50 51.05 13.37
N VAL A 15 -12.72 50.52 13.53
CA VAL A 15 -13.06 49.48 14.51
C VAL A 15 -13.53 48.23 13.77
N GLU A 16 -12.95 47.08 14.10
CA GLU A 16 -13.42 45.78 13.59
C GLU A 16 -14.72 45.39 14.29
N VAL A 17 -15.78 45.16 13.51
CA VAL A 17 -17.10 44.74 14.01
C VAL A 17 -17.54 43.46 13.31
N THR A 18 -18.26 42.61 14.02
CA THR A 18 -18.87 41.40 13.45
C THR A 18 -20.38 41.57 13.30
N THR A 19 -21.03 40.66 12.55
CA THR A 19 -22.50 40.65 12.46
C THR A 19 -23.19 40.42 13.82
N ALA A 20 -22.50 39.82 14.79
CA ALA A 20 -23.01 39.63 16.15
C ALA A 20 -23.06 40.93 16.98
N ASP A 21 -22.33 41.96 16.54
CA ASP A 21 -22.25 43.26 17.21
C ASP A 21 -23.29 44.26 16.71
N ALA A 22 -24.17 43.83 15.79
CA ALA A 22 -25.19 44.69 15.20
C ALA A 22 -26.16 45.26 16.25
N GLY A 23 -26.35 46.58 16.22
CA GLY A 23 -27.21 47.28 17.17
C GLY A 23 -26.64 47.42 18.58
N ARG A 24 -25.38 46.99 18.80
CA ARG A 24 -24.68 47.22 20.07
C ARG A 24 -23.91 48.54 20.04
N THR A 25 -23.62 49.06 21.23
CA THR A 25 -22.72 50.20 21.40
C THR A 25 -21.35 49.67 21.78
N LEU A 26 -20.33 49.98 20.99
CA LEU A 26 -18.95 49.59 21.26
C LEU A 26 -18.11 50.80 21.69
N ALA A 27 -17.16 50.58 22.57
CA ALA A 27 -16.16 51.58 22.91
C ALA A 27 -15.16 51.69 21.74
N CYS A 28 -15.06 52.88 21.15
CA CYS A 28 -14.07 53.17 20.12
C CYS A 28 -12.71 53.50 20.78
N PRO A 29 -11.57 53.15 20.15
CA PRO A 29 -10.24 53.47 20.67
C PRO A 29 -9.99 54.97 20.92
N CYS A 30 -10.80 55.85 20.31
CA CYS A 30 -10.79 57.29 20.57
C CYS A 30 -11.46 57.72 21.89
N GLY A 31 -11.90 56.76 22.72
CA GLY A 31 -12.54 57.00 24.02
C GLY A 31 -14.03 57.35 23.95
N LYS A 32 -14.63 57.38 22.75
CA LYS A 32 -16.07 57.63 22.54
C LYS A 32 -16.82 56.33 22.28
N SER A 33 -18.11 56.29 22.58
CA SER A 33 -19.00 55.18 22.24
C SER A 33 -19.52 55.32 20.80
N VAL A 34 -19.40 54.27 19.99
CA VAL A 34 -19.95 54.21 18.63
C VAL A 34 -21.08 53.19 18.59
N LEU A 35 -22.23 53.60 18.05
CA LEU A 35 -23.34 52.69 17.79
C LEU A 35 -23.06 51.90 16.53
N VAL A 36 -22.97 50.57 16.65
CA VAL A 36 -22.82 49.69 15.49
C VAL A 36 -24.14 49.69 14.71
N PRO A 37 -24.12 50.06 13.42
CA PRO A 37 -25.34 50.15 12.63
C PRO A 37 -25.99 48.78 12.45
N THR A 38 -27.26 48.77 12.01
CA THR A 38 -28.06 47.55 11.92
C THR A 38 -27.43 46.52 10.97
N LEU A 39 -27.78 45.23 11.13
CA LEU A 39 -27.27 44.12 10.30
C LEU A 39 -27.25 44.41 8.80
N ARG A 40 -28.27 45.13 8.30
CA ARG A 40 -28.39 45.50 6.88
C ARG A 40 -27.28 46.45 6.44
N HIS A 41 -26.87 47.38 7.29
CA HIS A 41 -25.82 48.36 7.00
C HIS A 41 -24.42 47.78 7.22
N ILE A 42 -24.24 46.85 8.16
CA ILE A 42 -22.94 46.15 8.34
C ILE A 42 -22.53 45.42 7.08
N LYS A 43 -23.49 44.80 6.37
CA LYS A 43 -23.23 44.13 5.09
C LYS A 43 -22.79 45.07 3.96
N CYS A 44 -23.00 46.38 4.12
CA CYS A 44 -22.58 47.39 3.16
C CYS A 44 -21.20 48.01 3.51
N LEU A 45 -20.63 47.67 4.68
CA LEU A 45 -19.30 48.14 5.07
C LEU A 45 -18.20 47.34 4.34
N PRO A 46 -17.03 47.96 4.08
CA PRO A 46 -15.89 47.23 3.55
C PRO A 46 -15.51 46.09 4.52
N PRO A 47 -15.39 44.85 4.03
CA PRO A 47 -14.88 43.76 4.86
C PRO A 47 -13.47 44.10 5.31
N ALA A 48 -13.13 43.80 6.56
CA ALA A 48 -11.75 43.89 7.01
C ALA A 48 -10.92 42.98 6.10
N GLU A 49 -9.84 43.51 5.53
CA GLU A 49 -8.95 42.82 4.56
C GLU A 49 -8.45 41.45 5.06
N SER A 50 -8.59 41.16 6.35
CA SER A 50 -8.33 39.85 6.94
C SER A 50 -9.38 38.76 6.62
N SER A 51 -10.50 39.06 5.96
CA SER A 51 -11.58 38.08 5.69
C SER A 51 -11.90 37.86 4.21
N ALA A 52 -11.38 38.68 3.32
CA ALA A 52 -11.35 38.40 1.89
C ALA A 52 -10.06 37.63 1.59
N ASP A 53 -10.17 36.33 1.36
CA ASP A 53 -9.14 35.56 0.66
C ASP A 53 -7.72 35.69 1.21
N ALA A 54 -7.52 35.34 2.47
CA ALA A 54 -6.35 34.54 2.77
C ALA A 54 -6.53 33.24 1.98
N ALA A 55 -6.15 33.28 0.70
CA ALA A 55 -6.03 32.15 -0.18
C ALA A 55 -5.21 31.14 0.60
N ARG A 56 -5.88 30.19 1.27
CA ARG A 56 -5.24 28.99 1.77
C ARG A 56 -4.44 28.54 0.58
N PRO A 57 -3.10 28.41 0.68
CA PRO A 57 -2.37 27.78 -0.40
C PRO A 57 -3.09 26.44 -0.58
N THR A 58 -3.83 26.31 -1.67
CA THR A 58 -4.34 25.01 -2.06
C THR A 58 -3.08 24.19 -2.08
N ALA A 59 -3.03 23.17 -1.23
CA ALA A 59 -1.92 22.23 -1.20
C ALA A 59 -2.02 21.47 -2.53
N GLY A 60 -1.64 22.16 -3.61
CA GLY A 60 -1.64 21.65 -4.95
C GLY A 60 -0.59 20.58 -4.99
N TRP A 61 -1.00 19.40 -5.44
CA TRP A 61 -0.11 18.28 -5.63
C TRP A 61 1.01 18.71 -6.57
N SER A 62 2.26 18.54 -6.17
CA SER A 62 3.37 18.80 -7.07
C SER A 62 3.39 17.73 -8.17
N ALA A 63 3.86 18.07 -9.36
CA ALA A 63 4.01 17.10 -10.46
C ALA A 63 4.84 15.88 -10.03
N GLN A 64 5.84 16.09 -9.16
CA GLN A 64 6.68 15.02 -8.61
C GLN A 64 5.90 14.10 -7.66
N GLN A 65 5.01 14.63 -6.82
CA GLN A 65 4.15 13.82 -5.96
C GLN A 65 3.14 13.01 -6.77
N GLY A 66 2.53 13.62 -7.80
CA GLY A 66 1.65 12.92 -8.72
C GLY A 66 2.35 11.79 -9.48
N ALA A 67 3.59 12.02 -9.92
CA ALA A 67 4.40 11.00 -10.59
C ALA A 67 4.77 9.83 -9.65
N LEU A 68 5.21 10.11 -8.42
CA LEU A 68 5.50 9.07 -7.41
C LEU A 68 4.26 8.26 -7.06
N PHE A 69 3.12 8.94 -6.88
CA PHE A 69 1.86 8.27 -6.60
C PHE A 69 1.40 7.38 -7.76
N ALA A 70 1.42 7.89 -8.99
CA ALA A 70 1.00 7.14 -10.17
C ALA A 70 1.89 5.91 -10.38
N MET A 71 3.22 6.08 -10.35
CA MET A 71 4.18 4.99 -10.50
C MET A 71 4.04 3.95 -9.38
N GLY A 72 3.95 4.39 -8.12
CA GLY A 72 3.77 3.51 -6.98
C GLY A 72 2.46 2.71 -7.06
N THR A 73 1.38 3.36 -7.51
CA THR A 73 0.07 2.71 -7.67
C THR A 73 0.09 1.67 -8.79
N VAL A 74 0.68 1.98 -9.94
CA VAL A 74 0.82 1.05 -11.06
C VAL A 74 1.66 -0.17 -10.66
N LEU A 75 2.79 0.05 -9.97
CA LEU A 75 3.63 -1.03 -9.46
C LEU A 75 2.89 -1.89 -8.43
N PHE A 76 2.19 -1.25 -7.49
CA PHE A 76 1.43 -1.96 -6.47
C PHE A 76 0.35 -2.84 -7.10
N VAL A 77 -0.53 -2.27 -7.92
CA VAL A 77 -1.66 -3.01 -8.51
C VAL A 77 -1.17 -4.08 -9.49
N GLY A 78 -0.22 -3.74 -10.36
CA GLY A 78 0.32 -4.66 -11.36
C GLY A 78 1.01 -5.86 -10.73
N CYS A 79 1.90 -5.63 -9.78
CA CYS A 79 2.62 -6.72 -9.10
C CYS A 79 1.72 -7.51 -8.14
N LEU A 80 0.73 -6.87 -7.49
CA LEU A 80 -0.24 -7.57 -6.65
C LEU A 80 -1.09 -8.54 -7.48
N LEU A 81 -1.67 -8.07 -8.59
CA LEU A 81 -2.45 -8.92 -9.49
C LEU A 81 -1.60 -10.01 -10.12
N GLY A 82 -0.38 -9.69 -10.54
CA GLY A 82 0.58 -10.67 -11.05
C GLY A 82 0.92 -11.75 -10.00
N GLY A 83 1.19 -11.34 -8.77
CA GLY A 83 1.47 -12.26 -7.66
C GLY A 83 0.29 -13.19 -7.34
N ILE A 84 -0.95 -12.66 -7.36
CA ILE A 84 -2.18 -13.46 -7.21
C ILE A 84 -2.32 -14.46 -8.37
N GLY A 85 -2.08 -14.02 -9.60
CA GLY A 85 -2.11 -14.89 -10.79
C GLY A 85 -1.12 -16.04 -10.69
N VAL A 86 0.14 -15.76 -10.31
CA VAL A 86 1.17 -16.78 -10.10
C VAL A 86 0.78 -17.76 -8.98
N ARG A 87 0.20 -17.26 -7.88
CA ARG A 87 -0.31 -18.12 -6.79
C ARG A 87 -1.44 -19.02 -7.25
N ASN A 88 -2.32 -18.53 -8.13
CA ASN A 88 -3.40 -19.33 -8.69
C ASN A 88 -2.84 -20.46 -9.59
N GLU A 89 -1.82 -20.19 -10.41
CA GLU A 89 -1.14 -21.25 -11.18
C GLU A 89 -0.44 -22.24 -10.26
N ARG A 90 0.20 -21.76 -9.18
CA ARG A 90 0.82 -22.63 -8.17
C ARG A 90 -0.18 -23.57 -7.52
N ALA A 91 -1.41 -23.11 -7.25
CA ALA A 91 -2.47 -23.92 -6.63
C ALA A 91 -2.94 -25.09 -7.50
N LYS A 92 -2.71 -25.04 -8.82
CA LYS A 92 -3.04 -26.13 -9.75
C LYS A 92 -1.99 -27.26 -9.76
N ILE A 93 -0.81 -27.03 -9.16
CA ILE A 93 0.26 -28.02 -9.13
C ILE A 93 0.07 -28.90 -7.90
N ASP A 94 -0.25 -30.17 -8.13
CA ASP A 94 -0.27 -31.18 -7.07
C ASP A 94 1.17 -31.52 -6.67
N THR A 95 1.51 -31.17 -5.42
CA THR A 95 2.80 -31.45 -4.80
C THR A 95 2.70 -32.56 -3.75
N THR A 96 1.57 -33.28 -3.70
CA THR A 96 1.36 -34.36 -2.76
C THR A 96 2.32 -35.49 -3.09
N VAL A 97 3.24 -35.77 -2.16
CA VAL A 97 4.08 -36.96 -2.25
C VAL A 97 3.16 -38.17 -2.12
N PRO A 98 3.11 -39.09 -3.10
CA PRO A 98 2.33 -40.30 -2.97
C PRO A 98 2.76 -41.02 -1.70
N GLN A 99 1.86 -41.10 -0.72
CA GLN A 99 2.16 -41.89 0.47
C GLN A 99 2.14 -43.35 0.07
N MET A 100 3.26 -44.03 0.26
CA MET A 100 3.34 -45.46 0.03
C MET A 100 2.38 -46.14 1.01
N HIS A 101 1.45 -46.94 0.51
CA HIS A 101 0.45 -47.59 1.35
C HIS A 101 1.19 -48.48 2.37
N PRO A 102 0.85 -48.42 3.67
CA PRO A 102 1.53 -49.23 4.70
C PRO A 102 1.53 -50.73 4.35
N ASP A 103 0.44 -51.21 3.77
CA ASP A 103 0.29 -52.58 3.26
C ASP A 103 1.31 -52.94 2.17
N PHE A 104 1.67 -51.99 1.30
CA PHE A 104 2.71 -52.23 0.29
C PHE A 104 4.09 -52.36 0.94
N VAL A 105 4.41 -51.50 1.92
CA VAL A 105 5.67 -51.55 2.65
C VAL A 105 5.80 -52.88 3.40
N THR A 106 4.73 -53.29 4.09
CA THR A 106 4.71 -54.56 4.84
C THR A 106 4.77 -55.78 3.92
N LEU A 107 4.09 -55.75 2.77
CA LEU A 107 4.18 -56.80 1.75
C LEU A 107 5.62 -56.95 1.23
N VAL A 108 6.22 -55.85 0.77
CA VAL A 108 7.57 -55.88 0.20
C VAL A 108 8.62 -56.24 1.25
N THR A 109 8.53 -55.68 2.46
CA THR A 109 9.46 -56.04 3.55
C THR A 109 9.31 -57.49 3.99
N GLY A 110 8.09 -58.05 3.94
CA GLY A 110 7.83 -59.47 4.17
C GLY A 110 8.46 -60.36 3.10
N GLU A 111 8.30 -60.03 1.82
CA GLU A 111 8.95 -60.75 0.72
C GLU A 111 10.48 -60.70 0.82
N ILE A 112 11.03 -59.52 1.12
CA ILE A 112 12.49 -59.35 1.32
C ILE A 112 12.98 -60.20 2.49
N ALA A 113 12.23 -60.24 3.60
CA ALA A 113 12.59 -61.05 4.76
C ALA A 113 12.49 -62.57 4.49
N ALA A 114 11.70 -62.98 3.49
CA ALA A 114 11.54 -64.36 3.10
C ALA A 114 12.63 -64.87 2.12
N PHE A 115 13.47 -63.99 1.56
CA PHE A 115 14.52 -64.42 0.64
C PHE A 115 15.62 -65.22 1.35
N ALA A 116 16.01 -66.34 0.74
CA ALA A 116 17.19 -67.07 1.18
C ALA A 116 18.47 -66.29 0.85
N PRO A 117 19.56 -66.47 1.62
CA PRO A 117 20.82 -65.76 1.38
C PRO A 117 21.35 -65.89 -0.06
N GLU A 118 21.19 -67.06 -0.70
CA GLU A 118 21.65 -67.24 -2.09
C GLU A 118 20.81 -66.42 -3.08
N GLN A 119 19.51 -66.27 -2.83
CA GLN A 119 18.61 -65.48 -3.66
C GLN A 119 18.92 -63.98 -3.57
N THR A 120 19.31 -63.50 -2.38
CA THR A 120 19.75 -62.12 -2.20
C THR A 120 21.03 -61.82 -2.97
N LEU A 121 21.98 -62.77 -2.99
CA LEU A 121 23.21 -62.64 -3.77
C LEU A 121 22.94 -62.65 -5.28
N ASP A 122 22.10 -63.55 -5.77
CA ASP A 122 21.72 -63.60 -7.19
C ASP A 122 20.96 -62.32 -7.63
N LEU A 123 20.08 -61.80 -6.77
CA LEU A 123 19.43 -60.50 -7.01
C LEU A 123 20.46 -59.37 -7.08
N TRP A 124 21.43 -59.35 -6.16
CA TRP A 124 22.49 -58.36 -6.16
C TRP A 124 23.36 -58.43 -7.41
N GLU A 125 23.78 -59.62 -7.83
CA GLU A 125 24.56 -59.81 -9.07
C GLU A 125 23.77 -59.35 -10.30
N LYS A 126 22.47 -59.62 -10.35
CA LYS A 126 21.59 -59.12 -11.42
C LYS A 126 21.49 -57.59 -11.45
N LEU A 127 21.38 -56.96 -10.28
CA LEU A 127 21.42 -55.49 -10.16
C LEU A 127 22.79 -54.91 -10.48
N ALA A 128 23.88 -55.59 -10.13
CA ALA A 128 25.23 -55.15 -10.46
C ALA A 128 25.53 -55.27 -11.97
N ALA A 129 25.02 -56.34 -12.60
CA ALA A 129 25.14 -56.56 -14.04
C ALA A 129 24.24 -55.62 -14.86
N ASN A 130 23.09 -55.24 -14.30
CA ASN A 130 22.15 -54.28 -14.89
C ASN A 130 21.91 -53.14 -13.89
N PRO A 131 22.89 -52.22 -13.74
CA PRO A 131 22.73 -51.11 -12.81
C PRO A 131 21.46 -50.34 -13.15
N LEU A 132 20.70 -50.00 -12.11
CA LEU A 132 19.56 -49.11 -12.27
C LEU A 132 20.04 -47.84 -13.00
N PRO A 133 19.33 -47.36 -14.02
CA PRO A 133 19.75 -46.20 -14.78
C PRO A 133 20.07 -45.05 -13.82
N GLU A 134 21.29 -44.51 -13.94
CA GLU A 134 21.79 -43.41 -13.09
C GLU A 134 20.96 -42.14 -13.25
N GLN A 135 20.20 -42.04 -14.35
CA GLN A 135 19.00 -41.20 -14.41
C GLN A 135 17.99 -41.73 -13.39
N ARG A 136 18.08 -41.21 -12.15
CA ARG A 136 16.87 -40.94 -11.38
C ARG A 136 15.96 -40.17 -12.33
N ALA A 137 15.00 -40.86 -12.95
CA ALA A 137 13.91 -40.21 -13.61
C ALA A 137 13.33 -39.28 -12.55
N VAL A 138 13.54 -37.96 -12.73
CA VAL A 138 13.10 -36.95 -11.78
C VAL A 138 11.67 -37.32 -11.47
N LEU A 139 11.42 -37.70 -10.22
CA LEU A 139 10.13 -38.27 -9.90
C LEU A 139 9.10 -37.19 -10.27
N PRO A 140 7.94 -37.53 -10.86
CA PRO A 140 7.01 -36.51 -11.34
C PRO A 140 6.67 -35.45 -10.26
N HIS A 141 6.66 -35.86 -8.98
CA HIS A 141 6.47 -34.96 -7.85
C HIS A 141 7.69 -34.08 -7.52
N GLU A 142 8.92 -34.52 -7.78
CA GLU A 142 10.13 -33.69 -7.63
C GLU A 142 10.14 -32.56 -8.67
N ALA A 143 9.81 -32.87 -9.93
CA ALA A 143 9.68 -31.86 -10.98
C ALA A 143 8.54 -30.88 -10.68
N ALA A 144 7.42 -31.38 -10.16
CA ALA A 144 6.30 -30.55 -9.71
C ALA A 144 6.70 -29.64 -8.53
N ASN A 145 7.45 -30.17 -7.55
CA ASN A 145 7.96 -29.43 -6.40
C ASN A 145 8.97 -28.35 -6.82
N GLU A 146 9.85 -28.64 -7.76
CA GLU A 146 10.81 -27.67 -8.27
C GLU A 146 10.08 -26.50 -8.94
N LYS A 147 9.15 -26.81 -9.86
CA LYS A 147 8.32 -25.79 -10.53
C LYS A 147 7.49 -24.98 -9.54
N ALA A 148 6.88 -25.65 -8.56
CA ALA A 148 6.17 -25.03 -7.45
C ALA A 148 7.05 -24.03 -6.69
N SER A 149 8.27 -24.43 -6.33
CA SER A 149 9.22 -23.58 -5.61
C SER A 149 9.66 -22.36 -6.41
N GLN A 150 9.83 -22.51 -7.73
CA GLN A 150 10.15 -21.40 -8.63
C GLN A 150 8.99 -20.40 -8.68
N LEU A 151 7.74 -20.87 -8.81
CA LEU A 151 6.55 -20.01 -8.79
C LEU A 151 6.38 -19.29 -7.45
N ASP A 152 6.66 -19.96 -6.32
CA ASP A 152 6.61 -19.32 -5.02
C ASP A 152 7.64 -18.19 -4.91
N ARG A 153 8.88 -18.39 -5.38
CA ARG A 153 9.92 -17.33 -5.42
C ARG A 153 9.48 -16.14 -6.27
N ILE A 154 8.89 -16.39 -7.43
CA ILE A 154 8.35 -15.33 -8.32
C ILE A 154 7.19 -14.61 -7.64
N ALA A 155 6.28 -15.32 -6.99
CA ALA A 155 5.16 -14.69 -6.27
C ALA A 155 5.66 -13.81 -5.13
N TYR A 156 6.63 -14.27 -4.34
CA TYR A 156 7.21 -13.48 -3.26
C TYR A 156 7.95 -12.24 -3.77
N SER A 157 8.69 -12.34 -4.88
CA SER A 157 9.36 -11.16 -5.45
C SER A 157 8.35 -10.14 -5.98
N LEU A 158 7.26 -10.57 -6.61
CA LEU A 158 6.17 -9.69 -7.03
C LEU A 158 5.49 -9.02 -5.84
N PHE A 159 5.18 -9.74 -4.76
CA PHE A 159 4.60 -9.13 -3.57
C PHE A 159 5.55 -8.14 -2.88
N ALA A 160 6.86 -8.41 -2.87
CA ALA A 160 7.85 -7.48 -2.34
C ALA A 160 7.90 -6.18 -3.17
N ILE A 161 7.86 -6.27 -4.50
CA ILE A 161 7.79 -5.09 -5.39
C ILE A 161 6.47 -4.34 -5.18
N ALA A 162 5.36 -5.05 -5.04
CA ALA A 162 4.06 -4.44 -4.76
C ALA A 162 4.12 -3.63 -3.45
N ALA A 163 4.66 -4.21 -2.37
CA ALA A 163 4.84 -3.51 -1.10
C ALA A 163 5.70 -2.24 -1.24
N ALA A 164 6.80 -2.29 -1.99
CA ALA A 164 7.60 -1.11 -2.29
C ALA A 164 6.82 -0.04 -3.08
N GLY A 165 6.01 -0.45 -4.06
CA GLY A 165 5.11 0.44 -4.81
C GLY A 165 4.08 1.13 -3.91
N LEU A 166 3.49 0.39 -2.96
CA LEU A 166 2.55 0.95 -1.98
C LEU A 166 3.25 2.00 -1.10
N VAL A 167 4.45 1.71 -0.61
CA VAL A 167 5.24 2.67 0.19
C VAL A 167 5.52 3.93 -0.63
N ALA A 168 5.94 3.80 -1.89
CA ALA A 168 6.17 4.94 -2.77
C ALA A 168 4.90 5.78 -3.00
N ALA A 169 3.75 5.14 -3.18
CA ALA A 169 2.47 5.83 -3.33
C ALA A 169 2.07 6.60 -2.07
N VAL A 170 2.21 5.99 -0.89
CA VAL A 170 1.94 6.64 0.40
C VAL A 170 2.90 7.82 0.64
N VAL A 171 4.19 7.64 0.35
CA VAL A 171 5.18 8.73 0.44
C VAL A 171 4.81 9.88 -0.49
N GLY A 172 4.38 9.59 -1.73
CA GLY A 172 3.92 10.61 -2.67
C GLY A 172 2.72 11.44 -2.16
N VAL A 173 1.87 10.86 -1.34
CA VAL A 173 0.71 11.55 -0.73
C VAL A 173 1.12 12.36 0.51
N VAL A 174 1.97 11.79 1.37
CA VAL A 174 2.28 12.37 2.69
C VAL A 174 3.44 13.37 2.64
N TRP A 175 4.40 13.18 1.73
CA TRP A 175 5.62 13.98 1.71
C TRP A 175 5.37 15.38 1.18
N LYS A 176 5.46 16.40 2.03
CA LYS A 176 5.40 17.82 1.61
C LYS A 176 6.79 18.28 1.16
N PRO A 177 7.01 18.59 -0.13
CA PRO A 177 8.30 19.10 -0.57
C PRO A 177 8.56 20.48 0.07
N GLN A 178 9.70 20.62 0.75
CA GLN A 178 10.17 21.93 1.21
C GLN A 178 10.47 22.77 -0.04
N ARG A 179 9.65 23.81 -0.28
CA ARG A 179 9.92 24.75 -1.37
C ARG A 179 11.27 25.43 -1.09
N PRO A 180 12.26 25.39 -2.00
CA PRO A 180 13.49 26.15 -1.81
C PRO A 180 13.14 27.64 -1.75
N GLN A 181 13.54 28.30 -0.65
CA GLN A 181 13.46 29.76 -0.52
C GLN A 181 14.34 30.36 -1.61
N ARG A 182 13.72 30.88 -2.68
CA ARG A 182 14.42 31.75 -3.63
C ARG A 182 14.82 33.02 -2.87
N ARG A 183 16.11 33.22 -2.68
CA ARG A 183 16.72 34.51 -2.34
C ARG A 183 16.81 35.38 -3.59
#